data_AF-A0A4Y2J910-F1
#
_entry.id   AF-A0A4Y2J910-F1
#
_cell.length_a   1.000
_cell.length_b   1.000
_cell.length_c   1.000
_cell.angle_alpha   90.00
_cell.angle_beta   90.00
_cell.angle_gamma   90.00
#
_symmetry.space_group_name_H-M   'P 1'
#
loop_
_entity.id
_entity.type
_entity.pdbx_description
1 polymer ?
#
loop_
_entity_poly.entity_id
_entity_poly.type
_entity_poly.pdbx_seq_one_letter_code
_entity_poly.pdbx_strand_id
1 'polypeptide(L)'
;MAYRATPLENGSSPSELLMGRRINTTLPVARTQLQPYSVNKNVLEAKEESRIEGQKTNYDKHHGVRNLDELDPEPEPEDDSDVTGYQHSPADADPGCPPLMSSPQSPKAYSQRASSSTEASPDPYVTRSGRAVRPPERLDLSITKEGRCAISKTCEPRA
;
A
#
# COMPACT_ATOMS: atom_id res chain seq x y z
N MET A 1 -25.91 -6.93 -0.39
CA MET A 1 -25.45 -8.08 0.42
C MET A 1 -24.89 -9.25 -0.40
N ALA A 2 -25.27 -9.43 -1.68
CA ALA A 2 -24.87 -10.59 -2.49
C ALA A 2 -23.34 -10.78 -2.59
N TYR A 3 -22.61 -9.76 -3.06
CA TYR A 3 -21.15 -9.85 -3.30
C TYR A 3 -20.34 -10.40 -2.12
N ARG A 4 -20.71 -10.04 -0.88
CA ARG A 4 -19.97 -10.43 0.33
C ARG A 4 -20.09 -11.90 0.70
N ALA A 5 -21.17 -12.56 0.28
CA ALA A 5 -21.49 -13.95 0.63
C ALA A 5 -21.41 -14.90 -0.57
N THR A 6 -21.22 -14.36 -1.78
CA THR A 6 -21.03 -15.15 -3.00
C THR A 6 -19.58 -15.64 -3.07
N PRO A 7 -19.35 -16.96 -3.18
CA PRO A 7 -18.02 -17.50 -3.43
C PRO A 7 -17.47 -16.98 -4.76
N LEU A 8 -16.18 -16.64 -4.80
CA LEU A 8 -15.47 -16.33 -6.03
C LEU A 8 -15.07 -17.64 -6.74
N GLU A 9 -14.44 -17.52 -7.91
CA GLU A 9 -13.86 -18.66 -8.63
C GLU A 9 -12.92 -19.46 -7.74
N ASN A 10 -12.23 -18.81 -6.79
CA ASN A 10 -11.36 -19.45 -5.81
C ASN A 10 -12.09 -20.37 -4.80
N GLY A 11 -13.42 -20.27 -4.69
CA GLY A 11 -14.27 -21.07 -3.80
C GLY A 11 -14.54 -20.44 -2.44
N SER A 12 -13.98 -19.25 -2.16
CA SER A 12 -14.20 -18.49 -0.92
C SER A 12 -14.94 -17.18 -1.23
N SER A 13 -15.83 -16.76 -0.34
CA SER A 13 -16.46 -15.44 -0.42
C SER A 13 -15.58 -14.34 0.20
N PRO A 14 -15.78 -13.05 -0.16
CA PRO A 14 -15.00 -11.95 0.41
C PRO A 14 -15.05 -11.88 1.94
N SER A 15 -16.21 -12.23 2.53
CA SER A 15 -16.34 -12.25 3.99
C SER A 15 -15.58 -13.40 4.64
N GLU A 16 -15.51 -14.56 3.98
CA GLU A 16 -14.73 -15.69 4.47
C GLU A 16 -13.23 -15.38 4.45
N LEU A 17 -12.74 -14.72 3.39
CA LEU A 17 -11.35 -14.29 3.31
C LEU A 17 -10.98 -13.26 4.39
N LEU A 18 -11.90 -12.33 4.66
CA LEU A 18 -11.67 -11.25 5.62
C LEU A 18 -11.86 -11.68 7.09
N MET A 19 -12.88 -12.50 7.37
CA MET A 19 -13.32 -12.82 8.73
C MET A 19 -13.18 -14.29 9.10
N GLY A 20 -12.76 -15.16 8.17
CA GLY A 20 -12.63 -16.60 8.39
C GLY A 20 -13.97 -17.31 8.61
N ARG A 21 -15.10 -16.73 8.21
CA ARG A 21 -16.44 -17.30 8.42
C ARG A 21 -17.47 -16.76 7.44
N ARG A 22 -18.56 -17.50 7.26
CA ARG A 22 -19.72 -17.02 6.49
C ARG A 22 -20.53 -16.01 7.29
N ILE A 23 -21.05 -14.98 6.60
CA ILE A 23 -21.98 -14.02 7.19
C ILE A 23 -23.40 -14.59 7.18
N ASN A 24 -24.19 -14.20 8.18
CA ASN A 24 -25.62 -14.53 8.19
C ASN A 24 -26.32 -13.73 7.08
N THR A 25 -27.03 -14.42 6.20
CA THR A 25 -27.81 -13.83 5.11
C THR A 25 -29.26 -14.29 5.21
N THR A 26 -30.15 -13.72 4.39
CA THR A 26 -31.57 -14.14 4.35
C THR A 26 -31.73 -15.61 3.97
N LEU A 27 -30.77 -16.19 3.25
CA LEU A 27 -30.80 -17.60 2.89
C LEU A 27 -30.36 -18.46 4.09
N PRO A 28 -31.09 -19.55 4.38
CA PRO A 28 -30.74 -20.45 5.46
C PRO A 28 -29.41 -21.14 5.13
N VAL A 29 -28.46 -21.08 6.07
CA VAL A 29 -27.14 -21.70 5.99
C VAL A 29 -26.89 -22.48 7.28
N ALA A 30 -26.18 -23.61 7.18
CA ALA A 30 -25.82 -24.43 8.33
C ALA A 30 -25.04 -23.62 9.38
N ARG A 31 -25.40 -23.78 10.66
CA ARG A 31 -24.81 -23.03 11.79
C ARG A 31 -23.31 -23.28 11.95
N THR A 32 -22.83 -24.45 11.52
CA THR A 32 -21.42 -24.82 11.50
C THR A 32 -20.59 -23.92 10.58
N GLN A 33 -21.16 -23.46 9.47
CA GLN A 33 -20.44 -22.61 8.51
C GLN A 33 -20.41 -21.12 8.93
N LEU A 34 -21.19 -20.75 9.95
CA LEU A 34 -21.13 -19.41 10.57
C LEU A 34 -20.01 -19.30 11.61
N GLN A 35 -19.42 -20.43 12.02
CA GLN A 35 -18.30 -20.45 12.95
C GLN A 35 -16.99 -20.11 12.23
N PRO A 36 -16.04 -19.44 12.90
CA PRO A 36 -14.71 -19.19 12.36
C PRO A 36 -13.97 -20.50 12.04
N TYR A 37 -13.33 -20.54 10.88
CA TYR A 37 -12.43 -21.61 10.46
C TYR A 37 -11.18 -21.01 9.80
N SER A 38 -10.08 -21.75 9.83
CA SER A 38 -8.86 -21.37 9.12
C SER A 38 -8.98 -21.75 7.64
N VAL A 39 -8.85 -20.77 6.74
CA VAL A 39 -8.76 -21.01 5.31
C VAL A 39 -7.35 -21.51 4.97
N ASN A 40 -7.25 -22.52 4.10
CA ASN A 40 -5.97 -23.03 3.58
C ASN A 40 -5.35 -22.01 2.61
N LYS A 41 -4.44 -21.18 3.11
CA LYS A 41 -3.83 -20.08 2.34
C LYS A 41 -3.11 -20.54 1.08
N ASN A 42 -2.28 -21.57 1.18
CA ASN A 42 -1.47 -22.05 0.05
C ASN A 42 -2.34 -22.48 -1.15
N VAL A 43 -3.47 -23.15 -0.88
CA VAL A 43 -4.40 -23.60 -1.93
C VAL A 43 -5.13 -22.41 -2.55
N LEU A 44 -5.51 -21.43 -1.72
CA LEU A 44 -6.17 -20.21 -2.16
C LEU A 44 -5.24 -19.37 -3.04
N GLU A 45 -4.00 -19.17 -2.61
CA GLU A 45 -2.98 -18.39 -3.32
C GLU A 45 -2.66 -19.02 -4.67
N ALA A 46 -2.40 -20.33 -4.74
CA ALA A 46 -2.15 -21.02 -6.01
C ALA A 46 -3.32 -20.86 -7.02
N LYS A 47 -4.56 -20.86 -6.53
CA LYS A 47 -5.74 -20.68 -7.37
C LYS A 47 -5.92 -19.23 -7.83
N GLU A 48 -5.51 -18.28 -7.00
CA GLU A 48 -5.54 -16.86 -7.34
C GLU A 48 -4.42 -16.48 -8.31
N GLU A 49 -3.22 -17.02 -8.12
CA GLU A 49 -2.08 -16.84 -9.02
C GLU A 49 -2.40 -17.36 -10.42
N SER A 50 -2.93 -18.58 -10.54
CA SER A 50 -3.35 -19.12 -11.83
C SER A 50 -4.47 -18.29 -12.49
N ARG A 51 -5.39 -17.72 -11.69
CA ARG A 51 -6.42 -16.81 -12.20
C ARG A 51 -5.80 -15.50 -12.72
N ILE A 52 -4.88 -14.90 -11.97
CA ILE A 52 -4.20 -13.66 -12.35
C ILE A 52 -3.34 -13.87 -13.60
N GLU A 53 -2.58 -14.97 -13.66
CA GLU A 53 -1.78 -15.34 -14.82
C GLU A 53 -2.65 -15.58 -16.06
N GLY A 54 -3.77 -16.27 -15.90
CA GLY A 54 -4.75 -16.46 -16.98
C GLY A 54 -5.31 -15.13 -17.49
N GLN A 55 -5.65 -14.20 -16.58
CA GLN A 55 -6.13 -12.87 -16.96
C GLN A 55 -5.04 -12.05 -17.65
N LYS A 56 -3.82 -12.07 -17.13
CA LYS A 56 -2.65 -11.40 -17.72
C LYS A 56 -2.40 -11.90 -19.13
N THR A 57 -2.27 -13.22 -19.31
CA THR A 57 -1.98 -13.81 -20.62
C THR A 57 -3.10 -13.57 -21.64
N ASN A 58 -4.37 -13.57 -21.21
CA ASN A 58 -5.49 -13.23 -22.09
C ASN A 58 -5.41 -11.76 -22.52
N TYR A 59 -5.20 -10.85 -21.57
CA TYR A 59 -5.04 -9.43 -21.83
C TYR A 59 -3.85 -9.14 -22.76
N ASP A 60 -2.69 -9.72 -22.48
CA ASP A 60 -1.46 -9.54 -23.26
C ASP A 60 -1.64 -10.02 -24.69
N LYS A 61 -2.28 -11.19 -24.89
CA LYS A 61 -2.62 -11.72 -26.22
C LYS A 61 -3.57 -10.80 -26.98
N HIS A 62 -4.62 -10.31 -26.31
CA HIS A 62 -5.61 -9.45 -26.95
C HIS A 62 -5.03 -8.09 -27.39
N HIS A 63 -4.06 -7.56 -26.63
CA HIS A 63 -3.45 -6.26 -26.91
C HIS A 63 -2.10 -6.35 -27.63
N GLY A 64 -1.64 -7.56 -27.96
CA GLY A 64 -0.36 -7.78 -28.65
C GLY A 64 0.84 -7.28 -27.86
N VAL A 65 0.80 -7.38 -26.52
CA VAL A 65 1.86 -6.94 -25.62
C VAL A 65 3.15 -7.70 -25.94
N ARG A 66 4.27 -6.97 -26.06
CA ARG A 66 5.61 -7.52 -26.28
C ARG A 66 6.51 -7.12 -25.12
N ASN A 67 7.38 -8.04 -24.69
CA ASN A 67 8.42 -7.69 -23.73
C ASN A 67 9.42 -6.76 -24.41
N LEU A 68 9.78 -5.69 -23.72
CA LEU A 68 10.82 -4.75 -24.14
C LEU A 68 12.17 -5.29 -23.63
N ASP A 69 13.20 -5.23 -24.47
CA ASP A 69 14.53 -5.68 -24.09
C ASP A 69 15.11 -4.82 -22.96
N GLU A 70 15.80 -5.45 -22.02
CA GLU A 70 16.46 -4.76 -20.91
C GLU A 70 17.58 -3.87 -21.46
N LEU A 71 17.57 -2.59 -21.10
CA LEU A 71 18.59 -1.64 -21.58
C LEU A 71 19.95 -2.00 -20.98
N ASP A 72 20.99 -2.04 -21.81
CA ASP A 72 22.36 -2.23 -21.33
C ASP A 72 22.76 -1.07 -20.39
N PRO A 73 23.47 -1.35 -19.29
CA PRO A 73 24.00 -0.31 -18.42
C PRO A 73 24.95 0.60 -19.21
N GLU A 74 24.79 1.90 -19.02
CA GLU A 74 25.60 2.96 -19.64
C GLU A 74 27.10 2.70 -19.41
N PRO A 75 27.95 2.72 -20.46
CA PRO A 75 29.39 2.59 -20.29
C PRO A 75 29.92 3.78 -19.47
N GLU A 76 30.66 3.46 -18.41
CA GLU A 76 31.32 4.45 -17.55
C GLU A 76 32.19 5.40 -18.41
N PRO A 77 32.20 6.71 -18.11
CA PRO A 77 33.02 7.65 -18.86
C PRO A 77 34.51 7.33 -18.62
N GLU A 78 35.19 6.86 -19.66
CA GLU A 78 36.64 6.76 -19.67
C GLU A 78 37.22 8.18 -19.75
N ASP A 79 37.90 8.59 -18.68
CA ASP A 79 38.66 9.84 -18.58
C ASP A 79 39.85 9.81 -19.56
N ASP A 80 39.64 10.30 -20.80
CA ASP A 80 40.75 10.61 -21.71
C ASP A 80 40.87 12.13 -21.88
N SER A 81 41.82 12.66 -21.12
CA SER A 81 42.43 13.96 -21.32
C SER A 81 43.07 14.03 -22.72
N ASP A 82 42.68 15.01 -23.53
CA ASP A 82 43.66 15.91 -24.14
C ASP A 82 42.99 17.19 -24.68
N VAL A 83 43.46 18.31 -24.13
CA VAL A 83 43.16 19.66 -24.60
C VAL A 83 43.79 19.84 -25.98
N THR A 84 43.00 20.09 -27.03
CA THR A 84 43.35 21.06 -28.08
C THR A 84 42.14 21.42 -28.96
N GLY A 85 41.69 22.66 -28.80
CA GLY A 85 41.24 23.53 -29.90
C GLY A 85 40.09 23.06 -30.81
N TYR A 86 38.85 23.17 -30.33
CA TYR A 86 37.72 23.41 -31.24
C TYR A 86 37.35 24.89 -31.23
N GLN A 87 37.60 25.54 -32.37
CA GLN A 87 37.14 26.89 -32.66
C GLN A 87 35.61 26.89 -32.75
N HIS A 88 34.96 27.69 -31.93
CA HIS A 88 33.52 27.93 -32.02
C HIS A 88 33.26 28.87 -33.21
N SER A 89 32.69 28.35 -34.29
CA SER A 89 32.08 29.18 -35.35
C SER A 89 30.56 29.19 -35.15
N PRO A 90 29.92 30.36 -34.99
CA PRO A 90 28.48 30.44 -34.76
C PRO A 90 27.75 30.67 -36.09
N ALA A 91 27.01 29.67 -36.55
CA ALA A 91 26.04 29.75 -37.64
C ALA A 91 25.25 28.42 -37.59
N ASP A 92 23.94 28.32 -37.48
CA ASP A 92 22.85 29.23 -37.81
C ASP A 92 21.65 28.93 -36.90
N ALA A 93 20.81 29.93 -36.70
CA ALA A 93 19.52 29.75 -36.04
C ALA A 93 18.61 28.84 -36.87
N ASP A 94 18.11 27.75 -36.28
CA ASP A 94 16.87 27.13 -36.73
C ASP A 94 15.71 27.68 -35.88
N PRO A 95 14.87 28.59 -36.45
CA PRO A 95 13.73 29.15 -35.76
C PRO A 95 12.57 28.13 -35.79
N GLY A 96 12.60 27.17 -34.86
CA GLY A 96 11.65 26.05 -34.97
C GLY A 96 11.37 25.22 -33.73
N CYS A 97 11.70 25.67 -32.52
CA CYS A 97 11.21 25.00 -31.32
C CYS A 97 9.95 25.70 -30.80
N PRO A 98 8.72 25.21 -31.07
CA PRO A 98 7.57 25.66 -30.32
C PRO A 98 7.79 25.32 -28.84
N PRO A 99 7.34 26.16 -27.89
CA PRO A 99 7.42 25.82 -26.48
C PRO A 99 6.73 24.48 -26.27
N LEU A 100 7.44 23.48 -25.73
CA LEU A 100 6.79 22.28 -25.22
C LEU A 100 5.89 22.75 -24.07
N MET A 101 4.61 22.88 -24.38
CA MET A 101 3.55 23.08 -23.41
C MET A 101 3.62 21.94 -22.38
N SER A 102 4.03 22.34 -21.18
CA SER A 102 3.73 21.78 -19.86
C SER A 102 3.27 20.32 -19.80
N SER A 103 4.16 19.43 -19.33
CA SER A 103 3.71 18.21 -18.64
C SER A 103 3.60 18.52 -17.15
N PRO A 104 2.38 18.55 -16.55
CA PRO A 104 2.24 18.81 -15.13
C PRO A 104 2.45 17.50 -14.37
N GLN A 105 3.71 17.16 -14.07
CA GLN A 105 4.00 16.07 -13.14
C GLN A 105 5.06 16.54 -12.12
N SER A 106 4.70 17.53 -11.31
CA SER A 106 5.28 17.59 -9.97
C SER A 106 4.58 16.52 -9.12
N PRO A 107 5.32 15.66 -8.40
CA PRO A 107 4.75 14.91 -7.29
C PRO A 107 4.15 15.95 -6.35
N LYS A 108 2.86 15.84 -6.02
CA LYS A 108 2.30 16.63 -4.94
C LYS A 108 3.06 16.26 -3.68
N ALA A 109 4.00 17.12 -3.26
CA ALA A 109 4.42 17.19 -1.88
C ALA A 109 3.15 17.50 -1.10
N TYR A 110 2.58 16.49 -0.44
CA TYR A 110 1.58 16.74 0.56
C TYR A 110 2.23 17.71 1.56
N SER A 111 1.67 18.91 1.66
CA SER A 111 2.05 19.81 2.73
C SER A 111 1.68 19.08 4.03
N GLN A 112 2.69 18.65 4.79
CA GLN A 112 2.47 18.39 6.20
C GLN A 112 2.07 19.71 6.81
N ARG A 113 0.76 19.92 6.90
CA ARG A 113 0.20 20.95 7.75
C ARG A 113 0.76 20.64 9.13
N ALA A 114 1.60 21.53 9.63
CA ALA A 114 1.98 21.53 11.02
C ALA A 114 0.67 21.40 11.81
N SER A 115 0.51 20.28 12.50
CA SER A 115 -0.56 20.09 13.46
C SER A 115 -0.37 21.19 14.48
N SER A 116 -1.14 22.27 14.34
CA SER A 116 -1.31 23.25 15.40
C SER A 116 -1.80 22.46 16.60
N SER A 117 -0.95 22.35 17.61
CA SER A 117 -1.28 21.78 18.91
C SER A 117 -2.55 22.47 19.38
N THR A 118 -3.69 21.79 19.28
CA THR A 118 -4.85 22.13 20.11
C THR A 118 -4.38 21.89 21.54
N GLU A 119 -4.06 22.99 22.21
CA GLU A 119 -3.89 23.07 23.65
C GLU A 119 -4.99 22.22 24.28
N ALA A 120 -4.58 21.15 24.97
CA ALA A 120 -5.50 20.24 25.61
C ALA A 120 -6.20 21.02 26.73
N SER A 121 -7.44 21.44 26.47
CA SER A 121 -8.35 21.79 27.55
C SER A 121 -8.40 20.59 28.51
N PRO A 122 -8.25 20.81 29.82
CA PRO A 122 -8.22 19.73 30.81
C PRO A 122 -9.57 19.01 30.95
N ASP A 123 -10.63 19.48 30.28
CA ASP A 123 -11.96 18.89 30.38
C ASP A 123 -12.09 17.61 29.54
N PRO A 124 -12.49 16.48 30.16
CA PRO A 124 -12.67 15.22 29.46
C PRO A 124 -13.80 15.35 28.43
N TYR A 125 -13.57 14.84 27.21
CA TYR A 125 -14.60 14.83 26.16
C TYR A 125 -15.82 14.01 26.61
N VAL A 126 -17.00 14.63 26.69
CA VAL A 126 -18.23 13.98 27.15
C VAL A 126 -19.16 13.69 25.96
N THR A 127 -19.72 12.49 25.87
CA THR A 127 -20.70 12.16 24.83
C THR A 127 -22.05 12.83 25.09
N ARG A 128 -22.91 12.89 24.08
CA ARG A 128 -24.29 13.43 24.20
C ARG A 128 -25.13 12.77 25.30
N SER A 129 -24.75 11.59 25.80
CA SER A 129 -25.40 10.89 26.92
C SER A 129 -24.72 11.15 28.28
N GLY A 130 -23.79 12.10 28.38
CA GLY A 130 -23.09 12.43 29.62
C GLY A 130 -21.93 11.49 30.01
N ARG A 131 -21.47 10.60 29.11
CA ARG A 131 -20.35 9.71 29.44
C ARG A 131 -19.03 10.35 29.08
N ALA A 132 -18.11 10.45 30.04
CA ALA A 132 -16.73 10.85 29.78
C ALA A 132 -16.02 9.80 28.91
N VAL A 133 -15.45 10.23 27.80
CA VAL A 133 -14.64 9.42 26.89
C VAL A 133 -13.20 9.47 27.40
N ARG A 134 -12.69 8.32 27.83
CA ARG A 134 -11.29 8.17 28.23
C ARG A 134 -10.43 8.11 26.95
N PRO A 135 -9.46 9.01 26.76
CA PRO A 135 -8.53 8.91 25.65
C PRO A 135 -7.78 7.57 25.68
N PRO A 136 -7.46 6.98 24.52
CA PRO A 136 -6.68 5.74 24.46
C PRO A 136 -5.30 5.97 25.07
N GLU A 137 -4.84 5.01 25.88
CA GLU A 137 -3.50 5.02 26.47
C GLU A 137 -2.48 4.78 25.36
N ARG A 138 -1.65 5.81 25.09
CA ARG A 138 -0.56 5.69 24.14
C ARG A 138 0.60 4.98 24.82
N LEU A 139 1.01 3.83 24.28
CA LEU A 139 2.26 3.19 24.65
C LEU A 139 3.40 3.96 24.00
N ASP A 140 4.26 4.58 24.81
CA ASP A 140 5.47 5.25 24.33
C ASP A 140 6.52 4.19 23.99
N LEU A 141 6.54 3.79 22.72
CA LEU A 141 7.58 2.93 22.17
C LEU A 141 8.84 3.76 21.94
N SER A 142 9.62 3.99 22.99
CA SER A 142 10.99 4.47 22.82
C SER A 142 11.83 3.32 22.26
N ILE A 143 12.11 3.38 20.96
CA ILE A 143 13.02 2.43 20.30
C ILE A 143 14.42 2.77 20.80
N THR A 144 14.88 2.11 21.87
CA THR A 144 16.30 2.06 22.19
C THR A 144 16.97 1.20 21.12
N LYS A 145 17.95 1.79 20.43
CA LYS A 145 18.81 1.11 19.45
C LYS A 145 19.67 0.07 20.19
N GLU A 146 19.10 -1.08 20.51
CA GLU A 146 19.74 -2.38 20.67
C GLU A 146 18.60 -3.37 20.88
N GLY A 147 18.33 -4.23 19.90
CA GLY A 147 17.11 -5.05 19.79
C GLY A 147 16.90 -6.04 20.93
N ARG A 148 16.29 -5.59 22.04
CA ARG A 148 15.63 -6.44 23.04
C ARG A 148 14.36 -5.78 23.56
N CYS A 149 13.20 -6.27 23.11
CA CYS A 149 11.92 -5.96 23.76
C CYS A 149 11.87 -6.66 25.12
N ALA A 150 12.17 -5.92 26.19
CA ALA A 150 11.82 -6.33 27.54
C ALA A 150 10.45 -5.75 27.90
N ILE A 151 9.40 -6.58 27.86
CA ILE A 151 8.11 -6.25 28.46
C ILE A 151 8.27 -6.51 29.96
N SER A 152 8.71 -5.51 30.73
CA SER A 152 8.69 -5.59 32.19
C SER A 152 7.24 -5.53 32.67
N LYS A 153 6.61 -6.69 32.83
CA LYS A 153 5.37 -6.81 33.60
C LYS A 153 5.75 -6.78 35.08
N THR A 154 5.60 -5.63 35.73
CA THR A 154 5.51 -5.59 37.19
C THR A 154 4.12 -6.08 37.59
N CYS A 155 4.04 -7.35 38.00
CA CYS A 155 2.91 -7.85 38.80
C CYS A 155 3.00 -7.19 40.18
N GLU A 156 2.06 -6.32 40.52
CA GLU A 156 1.80 -6.02 41.93
C GLU A 156 0.90 -7.11 42.53
N PRO A 157 1.28 -7.71 43.67
CA PRO A 157 0.38 -8.56 44.43
C PRO A 157 -0.63 -7.69 45.19
N ARG A 158 -1.90 -8.02 44.99
CA ARG A 158 -3.03 -7.49 45.74
C ARG A 158 -2.96 -8.03 47.17
N ALA A 159 -2.84 -7.14 48.15
CA ALA A 159 -3.16 -7.38 49.55
C ALA A 159 -4.19 -6.35 50.00
#